data_AF-A0A922LLS2-F1
#
_entry.id   AF-A0A922LLS2-F1
#
_cell.length_a   1.000
_cell.length_b   1.000
_cell.length_c   1.000
_cell.angle_alpha   90.00
_cell.angle_beta   90.00
_cell.angle_gamma   90.00
#
_symmetry.space_group_name_H-M   'P 1'
#
loop_
_entity.id
_entity.type
_entity.pdbx_description
1 polymer ?
#
loop_
_entity_poly.entity_id
_entity_poly.type
_entity_poly.pdbx_seq_one_letter_code
_entity_poly.pdbx_strand_id
1 'polypeptide(L)'
;MESLNKMKERKNKKAAINNSRTRAEKFQAQAEYIEANRQVWNRIKSYKVKYVKDLTKTAEEASREGNIRQLYEKTKKVIGKYSKPERSVKEEEGKLITESQEQRGIWEVTTNMLHILFGKICEEERVPTG
;
A
#
# COMPACT_ATOMS: atom_id res chain seq x y z
N MET A 1 18.23 -5.45 -2.41
CA MET A 1 18.70 -6.66 -1.68
C MET A 1 18.12 -6.77 -0.27
N GLU A 2 18.09 -5.69 0.50
CA GLU A 2 17.76 -5.75 1.93
C GLU A 2 16.30 -6.22 2.25
N SER A 3 15.29 -5.91 1.42
CA SER A 3 13.91 -6.39 1.63
C SER A 3 13.75 -7.90 1.42
N LEU A 4 14.41 -8.45 0.40
CA LEU A 4 14.39 -9.88 0.11
C LEU A 4 15.11 -10.69 1.20
N ASN A 5 16.19 -10.14 1.75
CA ASN A 5 16.89 -10.75 2.89
C ASN A 5 15.97 -10.87 4.11
N LYS A 6 15.21 -9.83 4.46
CA LYS A 6 14.24 -9.89 5.58
C LYS A 6 13.09 -10.88 5.33
N MET A 7 12.63 -11.02 4.09
CA MET A 7 11.63 -12.03 3.73
C MET A 7 12.18 -13.45 3.87
N LYS A 8 13.42 -13.69 3.46
CA LYS A 8 14.12 -14.97 3.64
C LYS A 8 14.32 -15.29 5.12
N GLU A 9 14.72 -14.29 5.92
CA GLU A 9 14.89 -14.42 7.36
C GLU A 9 13.58 -14.80 8.07
N ARG A 10 12.46 -14.16 7.73
CA ARG A 10 11.12 -14.54 8.23
C ARG A 10 10.79 -15.99 7.93
N LYS A 11 11.09 -16.47 6.71
CA LYS A 11 10.86 -17.87 6.30
C LYS A 11 11.71 -18.84 7.14
N ASN A 12 12.99 -18.51 7.37
CA ASN A 12 13.87 -19.33 8.20
C ASN A 12 13.37 -19.41 9.65
N LYS A 13 12.91 -18.29 10.23
CA LYS A 13 12.32 -18.26 11.59
C LYS A 13 11.05 -19.10 11.69
N LYS A 14 10.22 -19.13 10.64
CA LYS A 14 9.06 -20.03 10.58
C LYS A 14 9.49 -21.51 10.55
N ALA A 15 10.55 -21.85 9.83
CA ALA A 15 11.10 -23.21 9.82
C ALA A 15 11.66 -23.62 11.20
N ALA A 16 12.28 -22.69 11.93
CA ALA A 16 12.77 -22.94 13.29
C ALA A 16 11.62 -23.31 14.26
N ILE A 17 10.45 -22.70 14.13
CA ILE A 17 9.25 -23.09 14.90
C ILE A 17 8.85 -24.53 14.59
N ASN A 18 8.80 -24.91 13.31
CA ASN A 18 8.38 -26.25 12.92
C ASN A 18 9.36 -27.35 13.36
N ASN A 19 10.65 -27.01 13.45
CA ASN A 19 11.71 -27.94 13.86
C ASN A 19 11.96 -27.96 15.38
N SER A 20 11.28 -27.13 16.15
CA SER A 20 11.44 -27.06 17.61
C SER A 20 11.03 -28.37 18.28
N ARG A 21 11.88 -28.85 19.20
CA ARG A 21 11.70 -30.16 19.86
C ARG A 21 11.10 -30.01 21.24
N THR A 22 11.40 -28.90 21.93
CA THR A 22 10.86 -28.62 23.26
C THR A 22 9.87 -27.45 23.25
N ARG A 23 8.98 -27.40 24.25
CA ARG A 23 8.00 -26.31 24.37
C ARG A 23 8.65 -24.94 24.56
N ALA A 24 9.80 -24.90 25.24
CA ALA A 24 10.58 -23.68 25.45
C ALA A 24 11.19 -23.16 24.14
N GLU A 25 11.82 -24.03 23.35
CA GLU A 25 12.34 -23.68 22.02
C GLU A 25 11.23 -23.16 21.10
N LYS A 26 10.07 -23.81 21.10
CA LYS A 26 8.93 -23.39 20.30
C LYS A 26 8.46 -21.98 20.68
N PHE A 27 8.37 -21.69 21.97
CA PHE A 27 7.97 -20.38 22.48
C PHE A 27 8.96 -19.29 22.05
N GLN A 28 10.26 -19.55 22.18
CA GLN A 28 11.30 -18.61 21.76
C GLN A 28 11.30 -18.37 20.24
N ALA A 29 11.27 -19.44 19.44
CA ALA A 29 11.21 -19.34 17.98
C ALA A 29 9.94 -18.60 17.50
N GLN A 30 8.82 -18.75 18.23
CA GLN A 30 7.58 -18.06 17.92
C GLN A 30 7.67 -16.56 18.22
N ALA A 31 8.33 -16.17 19.33
CA ALA A 31 8.61 -14.77 19.62
C ALA A 31 9.49 -14.11 18.54
N GLU A 32 10.54 -14.79 18.09
CA GLU A 32 11.43 -14.30 17.04
C GLU A 32 10.74 -14.15 15.68
N TYR A 33 9.85 -15.09 15.33
CA TYR A 33 9.04 -15.01 14.11
C TYR A 33 8.06 -13.83 14.14
N ILE A 34 7.40 -13.58 15.29
CA ILE A 34 6.45 -12.46 15.44
C ILE A 34 7.17 -11.14 15.16
N GLU A 35 8.35 -10.93 15.75
CA GLU A 35 9.12 -9.71 15.54
C GLU A 35 9.60 -9.58 14.09
N ALA A 36 10.11 -10.66 13.48
CA ALA A 36 10.52 -10.64 12.08
C ALA A 36 9.34 -10.36 11.12
N ASN A 37 8.18 -10.94 11.39
CA ASN A 37 6.97 -10.71 10.58
C ASN A 37 6.49 -9.26 10.71
N ARG A 38 6.52 -8.68 11.93
CA ARG A 38 6.21 -7.28 12.18
C ARG A 38 7.14 -6.34 11.41
N GLN A 39 8.45 -6.61 11.39
CA GLN A 39 9.41 -5.78 10.66
C GLN A 39 9.17 -5.80 9.14
N VAL A 40 8.90 -6.97 8.57
CA VAL A 40 8.56 -7.09 7.14
C VAL A 40 7.29 -6.29 6.82
N TRP A 41 6.26 -6.41 7.66
CA TRP A 41 5.01 -5.67 7.48
C TRP A 41 5.19 -4.15 7.56
N ASN A 42 5.92 -3.66 8.56
CA ASN A 42 6.22 -2.22 8.71
C ASN A 42 6.96 -1.66 7.49
N ARG A 43 7.88 -2.44 6.90
CA ARG A 43 8.61 -2.03 5.69
C ARG A 43 7.71 -1.96 4.46
N ILE A 44 6.81 -2.93 4.29
CA ILE A 44 5.83 -2.92 3.21
C ILE A 44 4.92 -1.69 3.34
N LYS A 45 4.44 -1.42 4.56
CA LYS A 45 3.60 -0.25 4.85
C LYS A 45 4.32 1.05 4.53
N SER A 46 5.56 1.22 4.99
CA SER A 46 6.31 2.46 4.75
C SER A 46 6.61 2.68 3.25
N TYR A 47 6.95 1.61 2.52
CA TYR A 47 7.16 1.67 1.08
C TYR A 47 5.88 2.09 0.34
N LYS A 48 4.73 1.52 0.71
CA LYS A 48 3.42 1.89 0.14
C LYS A 48 3.09 3.36 0.38
N VAL A 49 3.22 3.83 1.63
CA VAL A 49 2.95 5.24 2.00
C VAL A 49 3.86 6.19 1.23
N LYS A 50 5.15 5.86 1.11
CA LYS A 50 6.10 6.66 0.34
C LYS A 50 5.72 6.72 -1.14
N TYR A 51 5.42 5.58 -1.75
CA TYR A 51 5.01 5.49 -3.15
C TYR A 51 3.76 6.32 -3.45
N VAL A 52 2.74 6.24 -2.57
CA VAL A 52 1.52 7.06 -2.69
C VAL A 52 1.83 8.54 -2.54
N LYS A 53 2.65 8.93 -1.55
CA LYS A 53 3.04 10.33 -1.34
C LYS A 53 3.78 10.91 -2.54
N ASP A 54 4.72 10.17 -3.11
CA ASP A 54 5.47 10.59 -4.29
C ASP A 54 4.54 10.78 -5.50
N LEU A 55 3.55 9.88 -5.67
CA LEU A 55 2.51 10.03 -6.69
C LEU A 55 1.64 11.26 -6.48
N THR A 56 1.19 11.53 -5.25
CA THR A 56 0.41 12.72 -4.92
C THR A 56 1.19 13.99 -5.21
N LYS A 57 2.48 14.02 -4.86
CA LYS A 57 3.36 15.17 -5.15
C LYS A 57 3.48 15.41 -6.66
N THR A 58 3.75 14.37 -7.44
CA THR A 58 3.81 14.49 -8.91
C THR A 58 2.47 14.92 -9.51
N ALA A 59 1.35 14.51 -8.89
CA ALA A 59 0.02 14.93 -9.29
C ALA A 59 -0.23 16.43 -9.03
N GLU A 60 0.17 16.93 -7.87
CA GLU A 60 0.11 18.36 -7.52
C GLU A 60 0.96 19.21 -8.47
N GLU A 61 2.18 18.76 -8.80
CA GLU A 61 3.08 19.41 -9.77
C GLU A 61 2.43 19.49 -11.16
N ALA A 62 1.96 18.36 -11.70
CA ALA A 62 1.29 18.33 -13.01
C ALA A 62 0.00 19.19 -13.03
N SER A 63 -0.69 19.29 -11.89
CA SER A 63 -1.88 20.13 -11.72
C SER A 63 -1.54 21.63 -11.70
N ARG A 64 -0.35 22.02 -11.21
CA ARG A 64 0.13 23.41 -11.30
C ARG A 64 0.55 23.79 -12.73
N GLU A 65 1.05 22.82 -13.48
CA GLU A 65 1.48 22.98 -14.87
C GLU A 65 0.33 22.89 -15.90
N GLY A 66 -0.93 22.74 -15.47
CA GLY A 66 -2.09 22.63 -16.36
C GLY A 66 -2.22 21.28 -17.10
N ASN A 67 -1.41 20.27 -16.74
CA ASN A 67 -1.40 18.95 -17.39
C ASN A 67 -2.47 17.98 -16.83
N ILE A 68 -3.73 18.44 -16.74
CA ILE A 68 -4.86 17.72 -16.12
C ILE A 68 -5.14 16.35 -16.78
N ARG A 69 -4.94 16.25 -18.09
CA ARG A 69 -5.15 14.99 -18.85
C ARG A 69 -4.17 13.88 -18.44
N GLN A 70 -2.92 14.23 -18.14
CA GLN A 70 -1.92 13.26 -17.66
C GLN A 70 -2.21 12.81 -16.23
N LEU A 71 -2.74 13.73 -15.42
CA LEU A 71 -3.18 13.46 -14.05
C LEU A 71 -4.35 12.47 -14.03
N TYR A 72 -5.35 12.64 -14.89
CA TYR A 72 -6.47 11.72 -15.05
C TYR A 72 -6.02 10.29 -15.41
N GLU A 73 -5.13 10.14 -16.40
CA GLU A 73 -4.63 8.82 -16.82
C GLU A 73 -3.81 8.11 -15.73
N LYS A 74 -3.01 8.86 -14.96
CA LYS A 74 -2.28 8.32 -13.79
C LYS A 74 -3.25 7.84 -12.70
N THR A 75 -4.27 8.63 -12.37
CA THR A 75 -5.28 8.28 -11.36
C THR A 75 -6.07 7.05 -11.78
N LYS A 76 -6.50 6.96 -13.04
CA LYS A 76 -7.18 5.80 -13.63
C LYS A 76 -6.34 4.52 -13.50
N LYS A 77 -5.02 4.62 -13.74
CA LYS A 77 -4.08 3.49 -13.61
C LYS A 77 -3.90 3.04 -12.15
N VAL A 78 -3.94 3.96 -11.19
CA VAL A 78 -3.87 3.64 -9.75
C VAL A 78 -5.14 2.93 -9.30
N ILE A 79 -6.32 3.45 -9.66
CA ILE A 79 -7.61 2.82 -9.36
C ILE A 79 -7.66 1.41 -9.93
N GLY A 80 -7.23 1.21 -11.18
CA GLY A 80 -7.22 -0.12 -11.82
C GLY A 80 -6.31 -1.15 -11.14
N LYS A 81 -5.18 -0.71 -10.55
CA LYS A 81 -4.24 -1.61 -9.84
C LYS A 81 -4.72 -2.06 -8.46
N TYR A 82 -5.51 -1.23 -7.76
CA TYR A 82 -5.98 -1.53 -6.41
C TYR A 82 -7.46 -1.95 -6.34
N SER A 83 -8.22 -1.78 -7.43
CA SER A 83 -9.61 -2.22 -7.54
C SER A 83 -9.77 -3.74 -7.71
N LYS A 84 -8.71 -4.45 -8.11
CA LYS A 84 -8.67 -5.91 -8.08
C LYS A 84 -7.89 -6.36 -6.85
N PRO A 85 -8.55 -6.96 -5.84
CA PRO A 85 -7.81 -7.75 -4.87
C PRO A 85 -7.20 -8.94 -5.63
N GLU A 86 -5.87 -8.98 -5.68
CA GLU A 86 -5.10 -10.02 -6.36
C GLU A 86 -5.23 -11.32 -5.55
N ARG A 87 -6.34 -12.04 -5.75
CA ARG A 87 -6.71 -13.34 -5.15
C ARG A 87 -6.44 -13.42 -3.64
N SER A 88 -7.51 -13.41 -2.86
CA SER A 88 -7.54 -13.84 -1.46
C SER A 88 -6.89 -15.22 -1.28
N VAL A 89 -5.60 -15.23 -0.93
CA VAL A 89 -4.91 -16.41 -0.41
C VAL A 89 -5.47 -16.62 0.99
N LYS A 90 -6.32 -17.63 1.14
CA LYS A 90 -6.79 -18.09 2.46
C LYS A 90 -5.57 -18.54 3.26
N GLU A 91 -5.19 -17.81 4.30
CA GLU A 91 -4.38 -18.33 5.40
C GLU A 91 -5.34 -18.89 6.47
N GLU A 92 -5.02 -20.08 7.00
CA GLU A 92 -5.86 -20.90 7.90
C GLU A 92 -6.33 -20.21 9.20
N GLU A 93 -5.88 -18.99 9.50
CA GLU A 93 -6.21 -18.27 10.74
C GLU A 93 -7.22 -17.11 10.58
N GLY A 94 -7.86 -16.97 9.42
CA GLY A 94 -9.10 -16.19 9.30
C GLY A 94 -9.02 -14.68 9.57
N LYS A 95 -7.85 -14.04 9.53
CA LYS A 95 -7.71 -12.60 9.78
C LYS A 95 -7.51 -11.77 8.50
N LEU A 96 -8.62 -11.43 7.86
CA LEU A 96 -8.77 -10.60 6.64
C LEU A 96 -8.71 -9.08 6.89
N ILE A 97 -8.03 -8.59 7.93
CA ILE A 97 -8.11 -7.16 8.31
C ILE A 97 -7.20 -6.27 7.44
N THR A 98 -6.19 -6.85 6.80
CA THR A 98 -5.16 -6.11 6.04
C THR A 98 -5.70 -5.50 4.75
N GLU A 99 -6.61 -6.19 4.06
CA GLU A 99 -7.11 -5.77 2.75
C GLU A 99 -8.12 -4.62 2.85
N SER A 100 -8.99 -4.66 3.87
CA SER A 100 -10.05 -3.67 4.08
C SER A 100 -9.54 -2.32 4.62
N GLN A 101 -8.44 -2.31 5.36
CA GLN A 101 -7.79 -1.06 5.81
C GLN A 101 -6.94 -0.44 4.70
N GLU A 102 -6.30 -1.28 3.86
CA GLU A 102 -5.53 -0.81 2.70
C GLU A 102 -6.43 -0.19 1.63
N GLN A 103 -7.59 -0.79 1.35
CA GLN A 103 -8.58 -0.22 0.45
C GLN A 103 -9.09 1.15 0.93
N ARG A 104 -9.30 1.34 2.24
CA ARG A 104 -9.76 2.62 2.80
C ARG A 104 -8.75 3.75 2.59
N GLY A 105 -7.48 3.52 2.86
CA GLY A 105 -6.45 4.55 2.65
C GLY A 105 -6.30 4.95 1.17
N ILE A 106 -6.49 4.00 0.25
CA ILE A 106 -6.53 4.29 -1.19
C ILE A 106 -7.79 5.06 -1.55
N TRP A 107 -8.93 4.72 -0.96
CA TRP A 107 -10.20 5.42 -1.21
C TRP A 107 -10.15 6.87 -0.73
N GLU A 108 -9.62 7.14 0.47
CA GLU A 108 -9.46 8.50 0.99
C GLU A 108 -8.59 9.37 0.08
N VAL A 109 -7.45 8.83 -0.36
CA VAL A 109 -6.48 9.57 -1.18
C VAL A 109 -6.98 9.77 -2.62
N THR A 110 -7.62 8.76 -3.22
CA THR A 110 -8.24 8.90 -4.55
C THR A 110 -9.41 9.87 -4.53
N THR A 111 -10.19 9.89 -3.45
CA THR A 111 -11.29 10.85 -3.25
C THR A 111 -10.76 12.29 -3.17
N ASN A 112 -9.67 12.51 -2.42
CA ASN A 112 -9.03 13.83 -2.34
C ASN A 112 -8.43 14.27 -3.69
N MET A 113 -7.78 13.36 -4.43
CA MET A 113 -7.27 13.67 -5.79
C MET A 113 -8.40 13.98 -6.78
N LEU A 114 -9.51 13.24 -6.74
CA LEU A 114 -10.70 13.51 -7.54
C LEU A 114 -11.33 14.85 -7.18
N HIS A 115 -11.37 15.22 -5.90
CA HIS A 115 -11.88 16.51 -5.46
C HIS A 115 -11.05 17.68 -6.01
N ILE A 116 -9.71 17.56 -5.99
CA ILE A 116 -8.79 18.56 -6.54
C ILE A 116 -8.96 18.68 -8.07
N LEU A 117 -9.08 17.55 -8.75
CA LEU A 117 -9.34 17.50 -10.19
C LEU A 117 -10.68 18.17 -10.54
N PHE A 118 -11.75 17.83 -9.82
CA PHE A 118 -13.10 18.33 -10.08
C PHE A 118 -13.20 19.84 -9.78
N GLY A 119 -12.62 20.30 -8.67
CA GLY A 119 -12.58 21.72 -8.34
C GLY A 119 -11.87 22.56 -9.41
N LYS A 120 -10.76 22.05 -9.97
CA LYS A 120 -10.03 22.76 -11.03
C LYS A 120 -10.72 22.74 -12.38
N ILE A 121 -11.34 21.62 -12.77
CA ILE A 121 -12.16 21.55 -13.98
C ILE A 121 -13.31 22.57 -13.89
N CYS A 122 -13.94 22.70 -12.72
CA CYS A 122 -14.98 23.70 -12.49
C CYS A 122 -14.46 25.15 -12.47
N GLU A 123 -13.19 25.42 -12.12
CA GLU A 123 -12.60 26.76 -12.25
C GLU A 123 -12.22 27.10 -13.70
N GLU A 124 -11.75 26.12 -14.47
CA GLU A 124 -11.34 26.31 -15.87
C GLU A 124 -12.54 26.50 -16.81
N GLU A 125 -13.68 25.86 -16.53
CA GLU A 125 -14.97 26.14 -17.22
C GLU A 125 -15.61 27.48 -16.81
N ARG A 126 -15.16 28.12 -15.72
CA ARG A 126 -15.68 29.41 -15.24
C ARG A 126 -14.96 30.63 -15.82
N VAL A 127 -13.92 30.45 -16.64
CA VAL A 127 -13.28 31.55 -17.35
C VAL A 127 -14.19 31.98 -18.52
N PRO A 128 -14.85 33.15 -18.46
CA PRO A 128 -15.59 33.65 -19.60
C PRO A 128 -14.56 34.01 -20.67
N THR A 129 -14.66 33.37 -21.84
CA THR A 129 -14.02 33.87 -23.05
C THR A 129 -14.84 35.10 -23.49
N GLY A 130 -14.49 36.26 -22.94
CA GLY A 130 -15.08 37.56 -23.24
C GLY A 130 -14.00 38.58 -23.51
#